data_AF-A0A1H0XE61-F1
#
_entry.id   AF-A0A1H0XE61-F1
#
_cell.length_a   1.000
_cell.length_b   1.000
_cell.length_c   1.000
_cell.angle_alpha   90.00
_cell.angle_beta   90.00
_cell.angle_gamma   90.00
#
_symmetry.space_group_name_H-M   'P 1'
#
loop_
_entity.id
_entity.type
_entity.pdbx_description
1 polymer ?
#
loop_
_entity_poly.entity_id
_entity_poly.type
_entity_poly.pdbx_seq_one_letter_code
_entity_poly.pdbx_strand_id
1 'polypeptide(L)'
;MMTLKKLALAAAVMTVPFMAQAQMQSLDDAALADVTGQAGISIAGNFDATIGSIVYTDTEAGVTDGSNSLSLNTVTLSGFNISENSPLTIDVVDNKLEIGLPGINGGVSVESVKIGANSIGGVAINGLDMAGSTVKIWGH
;
A
#
# COMPACT_ATOMS: atom_id res chain seq x y z
N MET A 1 -8.43 33.28 68.34
CA MET A 1 -8.97 33.55 66.98
C MET A 1 -8.26 32.81 65.83
N MET A 2 -7.32 31.88 66.08
CA MET A 2 -6.57 31.20 65.00
C MET A 2 -7.08 29.78 64.65
N THR A 3 -7.93 29.18 65.49
CA THR A 3 -8.42 27.79 65.32
C THR A 3 -9.52 27.68 64.27
N LEU A 4 -10.45 28.63 64.22
CA LEU A 4 -11.50 28.71 63.20
C LEU A 4 -10.94 28.86 61.78
N LYS A 5 -9.86 29.65 61.61
CA LYS A 5 -9.19 29.85 60.31
C LYS A 5 -8.48 28.58 59.83
N LYS A 6 -7.92 27.78 60.75
CA LYS A 6 -7.28 26.49 60.44
C LYS A 6 -8.31 25.41 60.08
N LEU A 7 -9.46 25.37 60.75
CA LEU A 7 -10.55 24.46 60.39
C LEU A 7 -11.15 24.80 59.02
N ALA A 8 -11.39 26.09 58.74
CA ALA A 8 -11.91 26.53 57.44
C ALA A 8 -10.95 26.18 56.29
N LEU A 9 -9.64 26.33 56.50
CA LEU A 9 -8.63 25.96 55.51
C LEU A 9 -8.53 24.45 55.31
N ALA A 10 -8.57 23.65 56.39
CA ALA A 10 -8.58 22.19 56.30
C ALA A 10 -9.83 21.67 55.56
N ALA A 11 -11.01 22.26 55.85
CA ALA A 11 -12.24 21.94 55.13
C ALA A 11 -12.17 22.31 53.64
N ALA A 12 -11.57 23.45 53.30
CA ALA A 12 -11.37 23.88 51.91
C ALA A 12 -10.37 22.99 51.15
N VAL A 13 -9.36 22.42 51.82
CA VAL A 13 -8.38 21.51 51.19
C VAL A 13 -8.95 20.11 51.00
N MET A 14 -9.83 19.64 51.88
CA MET A 14 -10.47 18.31 51.75
C MET A 14 -11.54 18.21 50.66
N THR A 15 -12.03 19.33 50.10
CA THR A 15 -12.97 19.33 48.97
C THR A 15 -12.29 19.33 47.61
N VAL A 16 -11.00 19.68 47.54
CA VAL A 16 -10.19 19.72 46.30
C VAL A 16 -10.03 18.35 45.62
N PRO A 17 -9.84 17.21 46.34
CA PRO A 17 -9.65 15.90 45.70
C PRO A 17 -10.88 15.42 44.92
N PHE A 18 -12.08 15.90 45.26
CA PHE A 18 -13.32 15.52 44.59
C PHE A 18 -13.58 16.27 43.29
N MET A 19 -12.87 17.38 43.04
CA MET A 19 -12.92 18.13 41.78
C MET A 19 -11.87 17.64 40.77
N ALA A 20 -10.90 16.86 41.23
CA ALA A 20 -9.91 16.16 40.40
C ALA A 20 -10.32 14.72 40.12
N GLN A 21 -11.63 14.44 40.05
CA GLN A 21 -12.10 13.19 39.49
C GLN A 21 -11.72 13.20 38.02
N ALA A 22 -10.60 12.53 37.69
CA ALA A 22 -10.33 12.13 36.33
C ALA A 22 -11.55 11.34 35.87
N GLN A 23 -12.41 11.97 35.07
CA GLN A 23 -13.47 11.27 34.38
C GLN A 23 -12.77 10.23 33.50
N MET A 24 -12.72 8.98 33.96
CA MET A 24 -12.45 7.86 33.07
C MET A 24 -13.64 7.80 32.13
N GLN A 25 -13.52 8.46 30.98
CA GLN A 25 -14.41 8.23 29.85
C GLN A 25 -14.29 6.74 29.53
N SER A 26 -15.36 5.96 29.73
CA SER A 26 -15.35 4.57 29.28
C SER A 26 -15.24 4.61 27.77
N LEU A 27 -14.10 4.17 27.25
CA LEU A 27 -13.96 3.86 25.84
C LEU A 27 -14.84 2.65 25.58
N ASP A 28 -16.11 2.90 25.28
CA ASP A 28 -17.04 1.89 24.81
C ASP A 28 -16.55 1.38 23.46
N ASP A 29 -16.52 0.07 23.25
CA ASP A 29 -16.14 -0.51 21.96
C ASP A 29 -17.01 0.02 20.82
N ALA A 30 -18.26 0.42 21.10
CA ALA A 30 -19.11 1.12 20.14
C ALA A 30 -18.55 2.52 19.77
N ALA A 31 -17.98 3.24 20.73
CA ALA A 31 -17.34 4.54 20.49
C ALA A 31 -15.97 4.39 19.82
N LEU A 32 -15.25 3.28 20.04
CA LEU A 32 -14.00 2.92 19.36
C LEU A 32 -14.22 2.31 17.98
N ALA A 33 -15.36 1.67 17.73
CA ALA A 33 -15.75 1.17 16.39
C ALA A 33 -15.96 2.32 15.39
N ASP A 34 -16.40 3.49 15.89
CA ASP A 34 -16.47 4.74 15.12
C ASP A 34 -15.11 5.44 14.98
N VAL A 35 -14.10 5.07 15.79
CA VAL A 35 -12.70 5.50 15.58
C VAL A 35 -12.12 4.67 14.43
N THR A 36 -12.53 5.02 13.21
CA THR A 36 -11.87 4.51 12.00
C THR A 36 -10.50 5.22 11.85
N GLY A 37 -9.49 4.49 11.37
CA GLY A 37 -8.16 4.98 10.99
C GLY A 37 -8.20 5.81 9.70
N GLN A 38 -8.91 6.94 9.79
CA GLN A 38 -9.53 7.81 8.78
C GLN A 38 -8.66 8.54 7.76
N ALA A 39 -7.51 8.00 7.40
CA ALA A 39 -6.90 8.38 6.13
C ALA A 39 -6.34 7.10 5.53
N GLY A 40 -7.06 6.53 4.56
CA GLY A 40 -6.47 5.54 3.68
C GLY A 40 -5.08 6.01 3.22
N ILE A 41 -4.18 5.07 2.96
CA ILE A 41 -2.80 5.42 2.61
C ILE A 41 -2.82 5.99 1.19
N SER A 42 -2.33 7.22 1.02
CA SER A 42 -2.08 7.81 -0.29
C SER A 42 -0.62 7.62 -0.68
N ILE A 43 -0.38 7.07 -1.87
CA ILE A 43 0.97 6.83 -2.40
C ILE A 43 1.12 7.60 -3.71
N ALA A 44 2.20 8.37 -3.81
CA ALA A 44 2.63 9.07 -5.01
C ALA A 44 4.13 8.85 -5.24
N GLY A 45 4.58 8.99 -6.48
CA GLY A 45 5.98 8.81 -6.83
C GLY A 45 6.21 8.24 -8.23
N ASN A 46 7.48 7.95 -8.50
CA ASN A 46 7.93 7.32 -9.74
C ASN A 46 8.27 5.86 -9.45
N PHE A 47 7.67 4.95 -10.21
CA PHE A 47 7.86 3.52 -10.06
C PHE A 47 8.45 2.96 -11.34
N ASP A 48 9.75 2.67 -11.30
CA ASP A 48 10.45 1.97 -12.37
C ASP A 48 10.95 0.64 -11.83
N ALA A 49 10.84 -0.42 -12.63
CA ALA A 49 11.33 -1.74 -12.28
C ALA A 49 12.09 -2.36 -13.45
N THR A 50 13.06 -3.21 -13.14
CA THR A 50 13.78 -4.00 -14.13
C THR A 50 13.80 -5.46 -13.70
N ILE A 51 13.46 -6.34 -14.64
CA ILE A 51 13.55 -7.78 -14.50
C ILE A 51 14.67 -8.24 -15.41
N GLY A 52 15.65 -8.97 -14.87
CA GLY A 52 16.79 -9.44 -15.65
C GLY A 52 16.36 -10.33 -16.82
N SER A 53 15.51 -11.32 -16.56
CA SER A 53 14.90 -12.13 -17.61
C SER A 53 13.65 -12.88 -17.15
N ILE A 54 12.73 -13.10 -18.09
CA ILE A 54 11.64 -14.08 -17.96
C ILE A 54 11.97 -15.21 -18.92
N VAL A 55 12.06 -16.44 -18.42
CA VAL A 55 12.40 -17.62 -19.23
C VAL A 55 11.33 -18.67 -19.05
N TYR A 56 10.69 -19.04 -20.15
CA TYR A 56 9.96 -20.29 -20.27
C TYR A 56 10.89 -21.31 -20.90
N THR A 57 11.00 -22.49 -20.30
CA THR A 57 11.75 -23.63 -20.84
C THR A 57 10.78 -24.78 -20.96
N ASP A 58 10.60 -25.28 -22.18
CA ASP A 58 9.88 -26.53 -22.37
C ASP A 58 10.68 -27.66 -21.71
N THR A 59 10.04 -28.48 -20.88
CA THR A 59 10.71 -29.56 -20.13
C THR A 59 10.48 -30.94 -20.75
N GLU A 60 9.87 -31.02 -21.93
CA GLU A 60 9.73 -32.29 -22.64
C GLU A 60 11.12 -32.93 -22.87
N ALA A 61 11.21 -34.23 -22.58
CA ALA A 61 12.48 -34.95 -22.57
C ALA A 61 13.09 -35.02 -23.98
N GLY A 62 14.25 -34.38 -24.17
CA GLY A 62 15.06 -34.57 -25.39
C GLY A 62 15.84 -33.36 -25.91
N VAL A 63 15.64 -32.16 -25.36
CA VAL A 63 16.34 -30.95 -25.82
C VAL A 63 17.04 -30.27 -24.65
N THR A 64 18.38 -30.32 -24.62
CA THR A 64 19.23 -29.80 -23.52
C THR A 64 20.06 -28.58 -23.94
N ASP A 65 19.96 -28.16 -25.20
CA ASP A 65 20.78 -27.10 -25.79
C ASP A 65 20.19 -25.68 -25.60
N GLY A 66 19.10 -25.57 -24.85
CA GLY A 66 18.40 -24.30 -24.62
C GLY A 66 17.60 -23.80 -25.82
N SER A 67 17.53 -24.56 -26.92
CA SER A 67 16.77 -24.19 -28.12
C SER A 67 15.24 -24.23 -27.93
N ASN A 68 14.76 -24.91 -26.88
CA ASN A 68 13.34 -25.04 -26.57
C ASN A 68 12.82 -23.97 -25.58
N SER A 69 13.63 -22.94 -25.30
CA SER A 69 13.25 -21.87 -24.39
C SER A 69 12.74 -20.63 -25.13
N LEU A 70 11.73 -19.98 -24.58
CA LEU A 70 11.39 -18.59 -24.87
C LEU A 70 11.96 -17.72 -23.76
N SER A 71 12.78 -16.73 -24.11
CA SER A 71 13.29 -15.77 -23.12
C SER A 71 13.01 -14.33 -23.50
N LEU A 72 12.62 -13.54 -22.51
CA LEU A 72 12.53 -12.09 -22.55
C LEU A 72 13.68 -11.56 -21.71
N ASN A 73 14.66 -10.93 -22.33
CA ASN A 73 15.83 -10.39 -21.65
C ASN A 73 15.65 -8.90 -21.40
N THR A 74 16.04 -8.46 -20.20
CA THR A 74 15.97 -7.06 -19.75
C THR A 74 14.57 -6.48 -19.96
N VAL A 75 13.62 -6.91 -19.13
CA VAL A 75 12.28 -6.34 -19.13
C VAL A 75 12.28 -5.11 -18.23
N THR A 76 11.96 -3.94 -18.79
CA THR A 76 11.84 -2.69 -18.04
C THR A 76 10.39 -2.27 -17.97
N LEU A 77 9.96 -1.87 -16.78
CA LEU A 77 8.72 -1.18 -16.51
C LEU A 77 9.12 0.26 -16.20
N SER A 78 8.67 1.20 -17.01
CA SER A 78 9.08 2.59 -16.86
C SER A 78 7.95 3.59 -17.11
N GLY A 79 8.10 4.78 -16.55
CA GLY A 79 7.16 5.87 -16.78
C GLY A 79 5.87 5.76 -15.96
N PHE A 80 5.78 4.81 -15.02
CA PHE A 80 4.68 4.76 -14.06
C PHE A 80 4.86 5.88 -13.03
N ASN A 81 4.36 7.07 -13.36
CA ASN A 81 4.32 8.22 -12.47
C ASN A 81 2.95 8.34 -11.83
N ILE A 82 2.94 8.50 -10.51
CA ILE A 82 1.75 8.75 -9.72
C ILE A 82 1.85 10.16 -9.14
N SER A 83 0.91 11.02 -9.54
CA SER A 83 0.86 12.40 -9.07
C SER A 83 0.32 12.48 -7.65
N GLU A 84 0.85 13.40 -6.84
CA GLU A 84 0.24 13.74 -5.53
C GLU A 84 -1.20 14.26 -5.65
N ASN A 85 -1.59 14.79 -6.82
CA ASN A 85 -2.94 15.27 -7.09
C ASN A 85 -3.94 14.13 -7.39
N SER A 86 -3.45 12.93 -7.71
CA SER A 86 -4.26 11.74 -7.96
C SER A 86 -3.45 10.52 -7.49
N PRO A 87 -3.33 10.31 -6.17
CA PRO A 87 -2.51 9.25 -5.61
C PRO A 87 -3.19 7.88 -5.76
N LEU A 88 -2.38 6.83 -5.64
CA LEU A 88 -2.90 5.50 -5.32
C LEU A 88 -3.45 5.51 -3.90
N THR A 89 -4.65 4.97 -3.72
CA THR A 89 -5.31 4.89 -2.41
C THR A 89 -5.32 3.46 -1.92
N ILE A 90 -5.06 3.26 -0.63
CA ILE A 90 -5.21 1.97 0.06
C ILE A 90 -6.18 2.18 1.20
N ASP A 91 -7.28 1.43 1.19
CA ASP A 91 -8.32 1.55 2.21
C ASP A 91 -8.97 0.20 2.54
N VAL A 92 -9.67 0.14 3.68
CA VAL A 92 -10.48 -1.01 4.06
C VAL A 92 -11.93 -0.75 3.68
N VAL A 93 -12.44 -1.52 2.73
CA VAL A 93 -13.82 -1.45 2.24
C VAL A 93 -14.47 -2.83 2.39
N ASP A 94 -15.59 -2.91 3.11
CA ASP A 94 -16.35 -4.16 3.31
C ASP A 94 -15.48 -5.35 3.76
N ASN A 95 -14.65 -5.17 4.80
CA ASN A 95 -13.72 -6.18 5.31
C ASN A 95 -12.65 -6.68 4.30
N LYS A 96 -12.40 -5.92 3.21
CA LYS A 96 -11.32 -6.16 2.25
C LYS A 96 -10.37 -4.98 2.25
N LEU A 97 -9.08 -5.24 1.99
CA LEU A 97 -8.15 -4.20 1.62
C LEU A 97 -8.33 -3.92 0.12
N GLU A 98 -8.74 -2.70 -0.22
CA GLU A 98 -8.87 -2.23 -1.60
C GLU A 98 -7.73 -1.25 -1.93
N ILE A 99 -7.10 -1.46 -3.08
CA ILE A 99 -6.08 -0.58 -3.63
C ILE A 99 -6.66 0.05 -4.91
N GLY A 100 -6.95 1.34 -4.85
CA GLY A 100 -7.40 2.15 -5.98
C GLY A 100 -6.22 2.70 -6.76
N LEU A 101 -6.17 2.40 -8.06
CA LEU A 101 -5.12 2.89 -8.95
C LEU A 101 -5.62 4.12 -9.73
N PRO A 102 -4.89 5.26 -9.69
CA PRO A 102 -5.23 6.46 -10.46
C PRO A 102 -4.92 6.24 -11.94
N GLY A 103 -4.99 7.29 -12.75
CA GLY A 103 -4.43 7.24 -14.11
C GLY A 103 -2.93 7.01 -14.05
N ILE A 104 -2.49 5.78 -14.36
CA ILE A 104 -1.08 5.41 -14.48
C ILE A 104 -0.83 5.05 -15.93
N ASN A 105 -0.09 5.90 -16.63
CA ASN A 105 0.32 5.66 -18.01
C ASN A 105 1.82 5.37 -18.04
N GLY A 106 2.17 4.11 -18.21
CA GLY A 106 3.56 3.65 -18.28
C GLY A 106 3.88 2.95 -19.59
N GLY A 107 5.09 2.42 -19.66
CA GLY A 107 5.54 1.56 -20.74
C GLY A 107 6.21 0.31 -20.22
N VAL A 108 6.11 -0.76 -21.00
CA VAL A 108 6.89 -1.99 -20.80
C VAL A 108 7.78 -2.15 -22.01
N SER A 109 9.06 -2.40 -21.81
CA SER A 109 9.95 -2.76 -22.90
C SER A 109 10.74 -4.02 -22.58
N VAL A 110 11.03 -4.78 -23.63
CA VAL A 110 11.90 -5.95 -23.61
C VAL A 110 13.01 -5.68 -24.60
N GLU A 111 14.26 -5.71 -24.14
CA GLU A 111 15.41 -5.45 -24.99
C GLU A 111 15.54 -6.52 -26.08
N SER A 112 15.41 -7.80 -25.71
CA SER A 112 15.38 -8.89 -26.68
C SER A 112 14.43 -10.01 -26.29
N VAL A 113 13.63 -10.44 -27.25
CA VAL A 113 12.87 -11.68 -27.22
C VAL A 113 13.67 -12.73 -27.98
N LYS A 114 13.91 -13.89 -27.36
CA LYS A 114 14.63 -14.99 -27.98
C LYS A 114 13.83 -16.29 -27.98
N ILE A 115 13.91 -17.01 -29.09
CA ILE A 115 13.47 -18.40 -29.22
C ILE A 115 14.73 -19.22 -29.38
N GLY A 116 15.03 -20.02 -28.36
CA GLY A 116 16.32 -20.65 -28.22
C GLY A 116 17.46 -19.63 -28.14
N ALA A 117 18.51 -19.86 -28.93
CA ALA A 117 19.64 -18.94 -29.04
C ALA A 117 19.36 -17.71 -29.93
N ASN A 118 18.26 -17.70 -30.68
CA ASN A 118 18.00 -16.70 -31.72
C ASN A 118 17.12 -15.57 -31.20
N SER A 119 17.55 -14.31 -31.39
CA SER A 119 16.74 -13.13 -31.12
C SER A 119 15.78 -12.84 -32.28
N ILE A 120 14.54 -12.48 -31.95
CA ILE A 120 13.55 -11.97 -32.90
C ILE A 120 13.33 -10.46 -32.77
N GLY A 121 14.18 -9.78 -31.98
CA GLY A 121 14.10 -8.34 -31.73
C GLY A 121 13.54 -7.98 -30.36
N GLY A 122 13.36 -6.69 -30.11
CA GLY A 122 12.77 -6.15 -28.88
C GLY A 122 11.27 -5.91 -29.01
N VAL A 123 10.60 -5.74 -27.87
CA VAL A 123 9.18 -5.37 -27.79
C VAL A 123 9.07 -4.10 -26.97
N ALA A 124 8.24 -3.16 -27.43
CA ALA A 124 7.87 -1.99 -26.64
C ALA A 124 6.34 -1.87 -26.62
N ILE A 125 5.78 -1.77 -25.43
CA ILE A 125 4.37 -1.48 -25.16
C ILE A 125 4.35 -0.07 -24.57
N ASN A 126 3.82 0.89 -25.32
CA ASN A 126 3.75 2.28 -24.91
C ASN A 126 2.31 2.64 -24.54
N GLY A 127 2.14 3.46 -23.51
CA GLY A 127 0.81 3.92 -23.10
C GLY A 127 -0.01 2.82 -22.44
N LEU A 128 0.64 1.95 -21.66
CA LEU A 128 -0.06 1.03 -20.77
C LEU A 128 -0.85 1.87 -19.75
N ASP A 129 -2.17 1.92 -19.94
CA ASP A 129 -3.11 2.64 -19.07
C ASP A 129 -3.70 1.68 -18.05
N MET A 130 -3.46 1.96 -16.77
CA MET A 130 -4.00 1.20 -15.64
C MET A 130 -5.11 1.96 -14.90
N ALA A 131 -5.61 3.07 -15.47
CA ALA A 131 -6.68 3.86 -14.87
C ALA A 131 -7.91 3.02 -14.55
N GLY A 132 -8.45 3.20 -13.34
CA GLY A 132 -9.66 2.52 -12.90
C GLY A 132 -9.48 1.04 -12.55
N SER A 133 -8.25 0.53 -12.57
CA SER A 133 -7.95 -0.80 -12.04
C SER A 133 -8.05 -0.79 -10.52
N THR A 134 -8.53 -1.89 -9.93
CA THR A 134 -8.63 -2.05 -8.47
C THR A 134 -8.08 -3.40 -8.07
N VAL A 135 -7.25 -3.43 -7.03
CA VAL A 135 -6.80 -4.69 -6.40
C VAL A 135 -7.56 -4.87 -5.10
N LYS A 136 -8.15 -6.04 -4.90
CA LYS A 136 -8.88 -6.39 -3.68
C LYS A 136 -8.20 -7.58 -3.01
N ILE A 137 -7.96 -7.49 -1.70
CA ILE A 137 -7.25 -8.51 -0.91
C ILE A 137 -8.10 -8.88 0.31
N TRP A 138 -8.29 -10.18 0.56
CA TRP A 138 -9.01 -10.70 1.72
C TRP A 138 -8.40 -11.99 2.25
N GLY A 139 -8.63 -12.26 3.54
CA GLY A 139 -8.31 -13.54 4.17
C GLY A 139 -9.24 -14.65 3.69
N HIS A 140 -8.76 -15.90 3.69
CA HIS A 140 -9.54 -17.09 3.37
C HIS A 140 -10.15 -17.73 4.62
#